data_AF-A0A940TCW0-F1
#
_entry.id   AF-A0A940TCW0-F1
#
_cell.length_a   1.000
_cell.length_b   1.000
_cell.length_c   1.000
_cell.angle_alpha   90.00
_cell.angle_beta   90.00
_cell.angle_gamma   90.00
#
_symmetry.space_group_name_H-M   'P 1'
#
loop_
_entity.id
_entity.type
_entity.pdbx_description
1 polymer ?
#
loop_
_entity_poly.entity_id
_entity_poly.type
_entity_poly.pdbx_seq_one_letter_code
_entity_poly.pdbx_strand_id
1 'polypeptide(L)'
;VKEAELKALDGVAVMNAAALANIAPRLRMLTLYAIAAAENRLVAGTGNRSEAYVGYFTKWGDGAHDFNPIADLTVTEIYEFLCYLDAPKCVIEKAPSAALFDGQTDETEMGVTYAELDSYLSGGDIPEDKKIIIERMHKASKHKRTGISVYTYK
;
A
#
# COMPACT_ATOMS: atom_id res chain seq x y z
N VAL A 1 3.87 -19.70 9.92
CA VAL A 1 4.64 -18.51 10.34
C VAL A 1 3.78 -17.48 11.06
N LYS A 2 2.72 -16.92 10.44
CA LYS A 2 1.83 -15.95 11.10
C LYS A 2 1.28 -16.42 12.46
N GLU A 3 0.78 -17.66 12.55
CA GLU A 3 0.27 -18.21 13.82
C GLU A 3 1.36 -18.35 14.89
N ALA A 4 2.57 -18.76 14.50
CA ALA A 4 3.70 -18.85 15.43
C ALA A 4 4.11 -17.47 15.95
N GLU A 5 4.10 -16.46 15.08
CA GLU A 5 4.33 -15.06 15.47
C GLU A 5 3.27 -14.57 16.46
N LEU A 6 1.99 -14.82 16.17
CA LEU A 6 0.89 -14.44 17.08
C LEU A 6 1.02 -15.12 18.45
N LYS A 7 1.41 -16.39 18.46
CA LYS A 7 1.68 -17.12 19.71
C LYS A 7 2.88 -16.55 20.47
N ALA A 8 3.93 -16.11 19.77
CA ALA A 8 5.10 -15.49 20.39
C ALA A 8 4.78 -14.10 20.99
N LEU A 9 3.82 -13.38 20.40
CA LEU A 9 3.34 -12.09 20.90
C LEU A 9 2.27 -12.21 21.99
N ASP A 10 1.80 -13.42 22.28
CA ASP A 10 0.82 -13.67 23.32
C ASP A 10 1.38 -13.26 24.70
N GLY A 11 0.57 -12.55 25.47
CA GLY A 11 0.98 -11.94 26.74
C GLY A 11 1.95 -10.75 26.64
N VAL A 12 2.50 -10.42 25.47
CA VAL A 12 3.37 -9.24 25.26
C VAL A 12 2.56 -7.99 24.98
N ALA A 13 1.56 -8.09 24.10
CA ALA A 13 0.67 -6.99 23.76
C ALA A 13 -0.68 -7.49 23.24
N VAL A 14 -1.74 -6.71 23.47
CA VAL A 14 -3.06 -6.98 22.88
C VAL A 14 -3.04 -6.56 21.41
N MET A 15 -3.22 -7.53 20.51
CA MET A 15 -3.24 -7.29 19.07
C MET A 15 -4.55 -6.60 18.66
N ASN A 16 -4.45 -5.42 18.04
CA ASN A 16 -5.59 -4.77 17.38
C ASN A 16 -5.68 -5.16 15.89
N ALA A 17 -6.79 -4.80 15.24
CA ALA A 17 -7.05 -5.16 13.84
C ALA A 17 -5.91 -4.72 12.89
N ALA A 18 -5.39 -3.51 13.07
CA ALA A 18 -4.29 -3.00 12.26
C ALA A 18 -2.99 -3.81 12.48
N ALA A 19 -2.68 -4.20 13.71
CA ALA A 19 -1.52 -5.04 13.99
C ALA A 19 -1.64 -6.40 13.28
N LEU A 20 -2.81 -7.05 13.38
CA LEU A 20 -3.08 -8.35 12.75
C LEU A 20 -3.01 -8.29 11.22
N ALA A 21 -3.56 -7.23 10.62
CA ALA A 21 -3.54 -6.98 9.18
C ALA A 21 -2.10 -6.81 8.64
N ASN A 22 -1.28 -6.05 9.37
CA ASN A 22 0.07 -5.69 8.92
C ASN A 22 1.11 -6.82 9.04
N ILE A 23 0.81 -7.92 9.75
CA ILE A 23 1.76 -9.05 9.86
C ILE A 23 2.00 -9.70 8.50
N ALA A 24 0.95 -9.96 7.72
CA ALA A 24 1.10 -10.69 6.46
C ALA A 24 1.95 -9.94 5.42
N PRO A 25 1.73 -8.64 5.15
CA PRO A 25 2.60 -7.87 4.25
C PRO A 25 4.07 -7.83 4.71
N ARG A 26 4.33 -7.77 6.02
CA ARG A 26 5.69 -7.80 6.57
C ARG A 26 6.38 -9.16 6.38
N LEU A 27 5.64 -10.25 6.53
CA LEU A 27 6.16 -11.59 6.23
C LEU A 27 6.43 -11.79 4.73
N ARG A 28 5.61 -11.21 3.85
CA ARG A 28 5.86 -11.20 2.40
C ARG A 28 7.13 -10.42 2.06
N MET A 29 7.30 -9.23 2.65
CA MET A 29 8.52 -8.43 2.52
C MET A 29 9.76 -9.23 2.94
N LEU A 30 9.72 -9.85 4.13
CA LEU A 30 10.81 -10.72 4.61
C LEU A 30 11.15 -11.80 3.59
N THR A 31 10.14 -12.45 3.03
CA THR A 31 10.30 -13.53 2.04
C THR A 31 10.99 -13.01 0.78
N LEU A 32 10.53 -11.88 0.23
CA LEU A 32 11.09 -11.26 -0.97
C LEU A 32 12.55 -10.85 -0.77
N TYR A 33 12.87 -10.22 0.36
CA TYR A 33 14.25 -9.82 0.66
C TYR A 33 15.17 -11.01 0.94
N ALA A 34 14.67 -12.11 1.53
CA ALA A 34 15.44 -13.33 1.70
C ALA A 34 15.82 -13.95 0.35
N ILE A 35 14.88 -14.01 -0.59
CA ILE A 35 15.13 -14.49 -1.96
C ILE A 35 16.09 -13.53 -2.70
N ALA A 36 15.86 -12.22 -2.59
CA ALA A 36 16.68 -11.21 -3.25
C ALA A 36 18.15 -11.29 -2.79
N ALA A 37 18.40 -11.46 -1.48
CA ALA A 37 19.74 -11.66 -0.95
C ALA A 37 20.37 -12.97 -1.42
N ALA A 38 19.61 -14.07 -1.45
CA ALA A 38 20.09 -15.38 -1.89
C ALA A 38 20.46 -15.41 -3.39
N GLU A 39 19.78 -14.60 -4.20
CA GLU A 39 19.92 -14.59 -5.66
C GLU A 39 20.62 -13.34 -6.21
N ASN A 40 21.13 -12.47 -5.34
CA ASN A 40 21.74 -11.18 -5.71
C ASN A 40 20.82 -10.32 -6.61
N ARG A 41 19.56 -10.15 -6.19
CA ARG A 41 18.52 -9.36 -6.87
C ARG A 41 18.08 -8.17 -6.02
N LEU A 42 17.28 -7.30 -6.64
CA LEU A 42 16.58 -6.20 -6.00
C LEU A 42 15.09 -6.50 -5.89
N VAL A 43 14.44 -5.96 -4.86
CA VAL A 43 12.99 -6.07 -4.64
C VAL A 43 12.28 -4.90 -5.34
N ALA A 44 11.39 -5.23 -6.29
CA ALA A 44 10.53 -4.26 -6.96
C ALA A 44 9.28 -3.97 -6.11
N GLY A 45 8.99 -2.69 -5.91
CA GLY A 45 7.75 -2.22 -5.31
C GLY A 45 6.60 -2.19 -6.32
N THR A 46 5.37 -2.19 -5.80
CA THR A 46 4.15 -2.10 -6.60
C THR A 46 3.23 -0.96 -6.13
N GLY A 47 3.70 -0.13 -5.19
CA GLY A 47 2.92 0.99 -4.69
C GLY A 47 2.79 2.08 -5.76
N ASN A 48 1.57 2.54 -6.03
CA ASN A 48 1.33 3.58 -7.04
C ASN A 48 1.17 4.97 -6.41
N ARG A 49 1.08 6.02 -7.24
CA ARG A 49 0.95 7.42 -6.79
C ARG A 49 -0.27 7.61 -5.91
N SER A 50 -1.39 6.98 -6.27
CA SER A 50 -2.66 7.07 -5.55
C SER A 50 -2.53 6.47 -4.15
N GLU A 51 -2.07 5.22 -4.05
CA GLU A 51 -1.82 4.53 -2.78
C GLU A 51 -0.80 5.26 -1.90
N ALA A 52 0.31 5.71 -2.51
CA ALA A 52 1.36 6.43 -1.80
C ALA A 52 0.79 7.70 -1.17
N TYR A 53 -0.01 8.46 -1.92
CA TYR A 53 -0.58 9.73 -1.47
C TYR A 53 -1.41 9.56 -0.20
N VAL A 54 -2.35 8.61 -0.17
CA VAL A 54 -3.18 8.36 1.01
C VAL A 54 -2.50 7.46 2.06
N GLY A 55 -1.36 6.86 1.70
CA GLY A 55 -0.59 5.98 2.57
C GLY A 55 -1.21 4.59 2.74
N TYR A 56 -1.88 4.11 1.70
CA TYR A 56 -2.56 2.81 1.65
C TYR A 56 -1.56 1.70 1.32
N PHE A 57 -0.64 1.46 2.26
CA PHE A 57 0.37 0.39 2.21
C PHE A 57 0.87 0.09 3.63
N THR A 58 1.46 -1.08 3.83
CA THR A 58 2.09 -1.43 5.11
C THR A 58 3.50 -0.86 5.17
N LYS A 59 3.77 0.00 6.16
CA LYS A 59 5.14 0.48 6.40
C LYS A 59 6.02 -0.71 6.77
N TRP A 60 7.12 -0.88 6.02
CA TRP A 60 8.03 -2.02 6.11
C TRP A 60 7.36 -3.38 5.80
N GLY A 61 6.26 -3.36 5.04
CA GLY A 61 5.69 -4.52 4.38
C GLY A 61 5.84 -4.35 2.87
N ASP A 62 4.72 -4.30 2.15
CA ASP A 62 4.65 -3.96 0.72
C ASP A 62 5.26 -2.58 0.39
N GLY A 63 5.27 -1.65 1.34
CA GLY A 63 5.95 -0.36 1.19
C GLY A 63 7.48 -0.40 1.26
N ALA A 64 8.12 -1.56 1.51
CA ALA A 64 9.57 -1.70 1.50
C ALA A 64 10.04 -2.39 0.22
N HIS A 65 10.80 -1.66 -0.58
CA HIS A 65 11.35 -2.08 -1.86
C HIS A 65 12.60 -1.26 -2.19
N ASP A 66 13.40 -1.75 -3.13
CA ASP A 66 14.65 -1.11 -3.55
C ASP A 66 14.43 -0.12 -4.71
N PHE A 67 13.47 -0.44 -5.59
CA PHE A 67 13.00 0.43 -6.66
C PHE A 67 11.52 0.19 -6.93
N ASN A 68 10.84 1.12 -7.60
CA ASN A 68 9.42 0.97 -7.94
C ASN A 68 9.12 1.56 -9.32
N PRO A 69 8.79 0.72 -10.32
CA PRO A 69 8.60 1.16 -11.69
C PRO A 69 7.28 1.88 -11.96
N ILE A 70 6.33 1.89 -11.01
CA ILE A 70 4.99 2.45 -11.18
C ILE A 70 4.64 3.49 -10.12
N ALA A 71 5.64 4.03 -9.41
CA ALA A 71 5.45 4.91 -8.26
C ALA A 71 4.78 6.25 -8.60
N ASP A 72 4.88 6.70 -9.86
CA ASP A 72 4.36 7.97 -10.36
C ASP A 72 2.99 7.85 -11.05
N LEU A 73 2.55 6.62 -11.31
CA LEU A 73 1.28 6.31 -11.96
C LEU A 73 0.12 6.33 -10.96
N THR A 74 -1.01 6.86 -11.38
CA THR A 74 -2.30 6.67 -10.72
C THR A 74 -2.87 5.27 -10.98
N VAL A 75 -3.89 4.86 -10.22
CA VAL A 75 -4.56 3.58 -10.49
C VAL A 75 -5.23 3.57 -11.86
N THR A 76 -5.83 4.69 -12.28
CA THR A 76 -6.40 4.83 -13.63
C THR A 76 -5.34 4.62 -14.71
N GLU A 77 -4.18 5.27 -14.58
CA GLU A 77 -3.06 5.09 -15.52
C GLU A 77 -2.55 3.63 -15.51
N ILE A 78 -2.49 2.97 -14.36
CA ILE A 78 -2.14 1.54 -14.27
C ILE A 78 -3.10 0.67 -15.08
N TYR A 79 -4.41 0.91 -15.00
CA TYR A 79 -5.38 0.16 -15.80
C TYR A 79 -5.22 0.41 -17.31
N GLU A 80 -4.88 1.64 -17.72
CA GLU A 80 -4.55 1.95 -19.12
C GLU A 80 -3.32 1.15 -19.59
N PHE A 81 -2.27 1.09 -18.78
CA PHE A 81 -1.08 0.27 -19.07
C PHE A 81 -1.39 -1.23 -19.12
N LEU A 82 -2.23 -1.75 -18.21
CA LEU A 82 -2.64 -3.15 -18.23
C LEU A 82 -3.39 -3.51 -19.52
N CYS A 83 -4.29 -2.64 -19.97
CA CYS A 83 -4.99 -2.80 -21.25
C CYS A 83 -4.01 -2.73 -22.43
N TYR A 84 -3.07 -1.79 -22.42
CA TYR A 84 -2.06 -1.64 -23.47
C TYR A 84 -1.12 -2.85 -23.58
N LEU A 85 -0.80 -3.48 -22.45
CA LEU A 85 0.07 -4.66 -22.37
C LEU A 85 -0.68 -6.00 -22.58
N ASP A 86 -1.96 -5.96 -22.94
CA ASP A 86 -2.82 -7.14 -23.08
C ASP A 86 -2.81 -8.04 -21.82
N ALA A 87 -2.86 -7.41 -20.64
CA ALA A 87 -2.90 -8.15 -19.38
C ALA A 87 -4.14 -9.08 -19.32
N PRO A 88 -4.05 -10.22 -18.62
CA PRO A 88 -5.18 -11.14 -18.51
C PRO A 88 -6.44 -10.46 -17.96
N LYS A 89 -7.60 -10.73 -18.55
CA LYS A 89 -8.89 -10.16 -18.10
C LYS A 89 -9.17 -10.38 -16.61
N CYS A 90 -8.76 -11.52 -16.07
CA CYS A 90 -8.90 -11.81 -14.64
C CYS A 90 -8.08 -10.90 -13.72
N VAL A 91 -7.08 -10.17 -14.26
CA VAL A 91 -6.33 -9.13 -13.54
C VAL A 91 -7.05 -7.79 -13.70
N ILE A 92 -7.46 -7.43 -14.91
CA ILE A 92 -8.09 -6.14 -15.23
C ILE A 92 -9.48 -6.00 -14.58
N GLU A 93 -10.30 -7.05 -14.64
CA GLU A 93 -11.69 -7.01 -14.14
C GLU A 93 -11.79 -7.24 -12.64
N LYS A 94 -10.67 -7.57 -11.97
CA LYS A 94 -10.65 -7.77 -10.53
C LYS A 94 -10.68 -6.41 -9.82
N ALA A 95 -11.62 -6.25 -8.90
CA ALA A 95 -11.67 -5.08 -8.03
C ALA A 95 -10.37 -4.95 -7.19
N PRO A 96 -9.79 -3.74 -7.08
CA PRO A 96 -8.67 -3.48 -6.19
C PRO A 96 -8.96 -3.90 -4.75
N SER A 97 -8.00 -4.60 -4.16
CA SER A 97 -8.12 -5.14 -2.81
C SER A 97 -6.74 -5.45 -2.24
N ALA A 98 -6.48 -4.98 -1.02
CA ALA A 98 -5.34 -5.40 -0.21
C ALA A 98 -5.38 -6.90 0.18
N ALA A 99 -6.49 -7.61 -0.09
CA ALA A 99 -6.70 -9.03 0.15
C ALA A 99 -6.35 -9.45 1.59
N LEU A 100 -6.69 -8.60 2.57
CA LEU A 100 -6.43 -8.86 3.98
C LEU A 100 -7.51 -9.78 4.59
N PHE A 101 -8.74 -9.77 4.05
CA PHE A 101 -9.83 -10.68 4.35
C PHE A 101 -10.85 -10.72 3.18
N ASP A 102 -11.69 -11.77 3.12
CA ASP A 102 -12.65 -11.97 2.03
C ASP A 102 -13.67 -10.82 1.94
N GLY A 103 -13.86 -10.30 0.73
CA GLY A 103 -14.81 -9.22 0.44
C GLY A 103 -14.31 -7.80 0.73
N GLN A 104 -13.07 -7.62 1.20
CA GLN A 104 -12.47 -6.30 1.37
C GLN A 104 -12.20 -5.63 0.00
N THR A 105 -12.59 -4.37 -0.14
CA THR A 105 -12.17 -3.49 -1.25
C THR A 105 -11.53 -2.24 -0.68
N ASP A 106 -10.51 -1.73 -1.33
CA ASP A 106 -9.75 -0.57 -0.84
C ASP A 106 -10.66 0.66 -0.74
N GLU A 107 -11.53 0.89 -1.73
CA GLU A 107 -12.43 2.05 -1.78
C GLU A 107 -13.43 2.09 -0.61
N THR A 108 -13.91 0.92 -0.17
CA THR A 108 -14.80 0.83 1.01
C THR A 108 -14.05 1.18 2.30
N GLU A 109 -12.78 0.78 2.42
CA GLU A 109 -11.96 1.09 3.59
C GLU A 109 -11.53 2.56 3.62
N MET A 110 -11.20 3.11 2.45
CA MET A 110 -10.82 4.52 2.30
C MET A 110 -12.02 5.46 2.41
N GLY A 111 -13.21 5.02 2.00
CA GLY A 111 -14.40 5.87 1.86
C GLY A 111 -14.35 6.78 0.63
N VAL A 112 -13.41 6.53 -0.29
CA VAL A 112 -13.12 7.30 -1.50
C VAL A 112 -12.74 6.30 -2.60
N THR A 113 -13.25 6.52 -3.80
CA THR A 113 -12.91 5.70 -4.99
C THR A 113 -11.56 6.10 -5.57
N TYR A 114 -10.92 5.20 -6.32
CA TYR A 114 -9.69 5.55 -7.03
C TYR A 114 -9.92 6.62 -8.07
N ALA A 115 -11.08 6.64 -8.75
CA ALA A 115 -11.42 7.70 -9.70
C ALA A 115 -11.49 9.08 -9.04
N GLU A 116 -12.08 9.18 -7.84
CA GLU A 116 -12.12 10.43 -7.06
C GLU A 116 -10.70 10.85 -6.61
N LEU A 117 -9.91 9.90 -6.12
CA LEU A 117 -8.53 10.18 -5.69
C LEU A 117 -7.65 10.62 -6.87
N ASP A 118 -7.75 9.97 -8.01
CA ASP A 118 -6.97 10.26 -9.21
C ASP A 118 -7.37 11.61 -9.81
N SER A 119 -8.67 11.96 -9.80
CA SER A 119 -9.17 13.29 -10.16
C SER A 119 -8.56 14.38 -9.26
N TYR A 120 -8.58 14.17 -7.94
CA TYR A 120 -7.97 15.09 -6.98
C TYR A 120 -6.46 15.28 -7.22
N LEU A 121 -5.74 14.19 -7.46
CA LEU A 121 -4.29 14.25 -7.75
C LEU A 121 -3.96 14.99 -9.05
N SER A 122 -4.90 15.02 -9.98
CA SER A 122 -4.77 15.70 -11.28
C SER A 122 -5.27 17.15 -11.23
N GLY A 123 -5.70 17.65 -10.06
CA GLY A 123 -6.25 18.99 -9.89
C GLY A 123 -7.70 19.14 -10.36
N GLY A 124 -8.42 18.04 -10.56
CA GLY A 124 -9.84 18.03 -10.87
C GLY A 124 -10.72 18.33 -9.66
N ASP A 125 -11.98 18.66 -9.93
CA ASP A 125 -12.99 18.89 -8.90
C ASP A 125 -13.53 17.56 -8.35
N ILE A 126 -13.63 17.47 -7.03
CA ILE A 126 -14.24 16.36 -6.32
C ILE A 126 -15.14 16.87 -5.19
N PRO A 127 -16.12 16.07 -4.72
CA PRO A 127 -16.94 16.46 -3.58
C PRO A 127 -16.10 16.80 -2.34
N GLU A 128 -16.50 17.85 -1.62
CA GLU A 128 -15.71 18.39 -0.50
C GLU A 128 -15.54 17.37 0.64
N ASP A 129 -16.55 16.52 0.88
CA ASP A 129 -16.47 15.44 1.88
C ASP A 129 -15.37 14.42 1.54
N LYS A 130 -15.19 14.10 0.24
CA LYS A 130 -14.12 13.21 -0.23
C LYS A 130 -12.76 13.85 -0.09
N LYS A 131 -12.64 15.14 -0.42
CA LYS A 131 -11.40 15.91 -0.27
C LYS A 131 -10.90 15.90 1.18
N ILE A 132 -11.80 16.13 2.14
CA ILE A 132 -11.49 16.08 3.58
C ILE A 132 -10.94 14.71 3.97
N ILE A 133 -11.52 13.62 3.46
CA ILE A 133 -11.05 12.25 3.74
C ILE A 133 -9.63 12.05 3.18
N ILE A 134 -9.40 12.41 1.92
CA ILE A 134 -8.10 12.28 1.24
C ILE A 134 -7.01 13.05 2.01
N GLU A 135 -7.26 14.32 2.34
CA GLU A 135 -6.29 15.17 3.05
C GLU A 135 -5.99 14.65 4.46
N ARG A 136 -7.01 14.16 5.17
CA ARG A 136 -6.85 13.53 6.48
C ARG A 136 -5.96 12.29 6.38
N MET A 137 -6.22 11.41 5.42
CA MET A 137 -5.42 10.19 5.20
C MET A 137 -3.98 10.53 4.82
N HIS A 138 -3.80 11.49 3.90
CA HIS A 138 -2.47 11.97 3.51
C HIS A 138 -1.70 12.50 4.73
N LYS A 139 -2.30 13.37 5.53
CA LYS A 139 -1.65 13.93 6.71
C LYS A 139 -1.30 12.85 7.75
N ALA A 140 -2.23 11.96 8.05
CA ALA A 140 -2.05 10.89 9.03
C ALA A 140 -0.94 9.90 8.63
N SER A 141 -0.78 9.65 7.33
CA SER A 141 0.20 8.71 6.80
C SER A 141 1.57 9.31 6.44
N LYS A 142 1.80 10.60 6.73
CA LYS A 142 3.07 11.29 6.42
C LYS A 142 4.30 10.49 6.89
N HIS A 143 4.23 9.91 8.08
CA HIS A 143 5.32 9.12 8.66
C HIS A 143 5.68 7.85 7.86
N LYS A 144 4.81 7.39 6.94
CA LYS A 144 5.08 6.26 6.04
C LYS A 144 5.88 6.68 4.81
N ARG A 145 5.76 7.94 4.38
CA ARG A 145 6.45 8.52 3.21
C ARG A 145 7.72 9.28 3.55
N THR A 146 7.88 9.69 4.80
CA THR A 146 9.14 10.28 5.26
C THR A 146 10.13 9.19 5.66
N GLY A 147 11.40 9.40 5.32
CA GLY A 147 12.51 8.55 5.78
C GLY A 147 12.60 8.46 7.31
N ILE A 148 13.52 7.61 7.78
CA ILE A 148 13.77 7.47 9.22
C ILE A 148 14.18 8.84 9.78
N SER A 149 13.46 9.31 10.80
CA SER A 149 13.85 10.52 11.52
C SER A 149 15.21 10.27 12.17
N VAL A 150 16.22 11.00 11.71
CA VAL A 150 17.56 11.00 12.30
C VAL A 150 17.73 12.25 13.14
N TYR A 151 18.25 12.08 14.35
CA TYR A 151 18.67 13.22 15.16
C TYR A 151 20.02 13.70 14.64
N THR A 152 20.05 14.84 13.98
CA THR A 152 21.30 15.48 13.57
C THR A 152 21.73 16.42 14.69
N TYR A 153 22.84 16.09 15.35
CA TYR A 153 23.52 17.05 16.22
C TYR A 153 23.96 18.23 15.33
N LYS A 154 23.48 19.44 15.63
CA LYS A 154 23.96 20.67 15.00
C LYS A 154 25.15 21.21 15.77
#